data_AF-A0A2E0U9Y6-F1
#
_entry.id   AF-A0A2E0U9Y6-F1
#
_cell.length_a   1.000
_cell.length_b   1.000
_cell.length_c   1.000
_cell.angle_alpha   90.00
_cell.angle_beta   90.00
_cell.angle_gamma   90.00
#
_symmetry.space_group_name_H-M   'P 1'
#
loop_
_entity.id
_entity.type
_entity.pdbx_description
1 polymer ?
#
loop_
_entity_poly.entity_id
_entity_poly.type
_entity_poly.pdbx_seq_one_letter_code
_entity_poly.pdbx_strand_id
1 'polypeptide(L)'
;IATKEAPVHENVKQAILAASELDTRLVMRPLRNTERVLNNAAVERIVEKEKALGDKLTFADIIDEVAGVYPRIMQNGEMDLGAWSCGMVAGLIHDIPTCKELIDRIMNEAEEIINKRFANMLAG
;
A
#
# COMPACT_ATOMS: atom_id res chain seq x y z
N ILE A 1 0.37 -4.85 -7.87
CA ILE A 1 1.66 -4.14 -7.84
C ILE A 1 2.82 -5.11 -7.62
N ALA A 2 2.80 -5.92 -6.55
CA ALA A 2 3.76 -7.01 -6.35
C ALA A 2 3.49 -8.21 -7.29
N THR A 3 3.62 -7.99 -8.60
CA THR A 3 3.59 -9.03 -9.63
C THR A 3 4.68 -8.74 -10.67
N LYS A 4 5.13 -9.77 -11.39
CA LYS A 4 6.23 -9.63 -12.37
C LYS A 4 5.88 -8.66 -13.49
N GLU A 5 4.65 -8.70 -13.98
CA GLU A 5 4.14 -7.92 -15.10
C GLU A 5 3.83 -6.45 -14.75
N ALA A 6 3.69 -6.12 -13.46
CA ALA A 6 3.38 -4.76 -13.05
C ALA A 6 4.50 -3.79 -13.50
N PRO A 7 4.18 -2.74 -14.29
CA PRO A 7 5.15 -1.82 -14.87
C PRO A 7 5.54 -0.72 -13.87
N VAL A 8 6.07 -1.14 -12.72
CA VAL A 8 6.60 -0.25 -11.68
C VAL A 8 8.04 -0.60 -11.38
N HIS A 9 8.78 0.37 -10.85
CA HIS A 9 10.14 0.20 -10.41
C HIS A 9 10.25 -0.91 -9.34
N GLU A 10 11.35 -1.66 -9.35
CA GLU A 10 11.54 -2.80 -8.46
C GLU A 10 11.48 -2.42 -6.98
N ASN A 11 12.06 -1.27 -6.61
CA ASN A 11 11.96 -0.71 -5.25
C ASN A 11 10.51 -0.61 -4.73
N VAL A 12 9.52 -0.34 -5.60
CA VAL A 12 8.11 -0.29 -5.19
C VAL A 12 7.63 -1.67 -4.76
N LYS A 13 7.99 -2.71 -5.52
CA LYS A 13 7.64 -4.10 -5.20
C LYS A 13 8.34 -4.54 -3.92
N GLN A 14 9.63 -4.24 -3.79
CA GLN A 14 10.42 -4.55 -2.60
C GLN A 14 9.90 -3.83 -1.35
N ALA A 15 9.46 -2.57 -1.48
CA ALA A 15 8.83 -1.84 -0.39
C ALA A 15 7.51 -2.49 0.08
N ILE A 16 6.71 -3.05 -0.83
CA ILE A 16 5.51 -3.82 -0.46
C ILE A 16 5.90 -5.09 0.29
N LEU A 17 6.88 -5.84 -0.21
CA LEU A 17 7.34 -7.10 0.41
C LEU A 17 7.95 -6.87 1.80
N ALA A 18 8.60 -5.73 2.02
CA ALA A 18 9.22 -5.37 3.29
C ALA A 18 8.24 -4.79 4.32
N ALA A 19 7.04 -4.37 3.89
CA ALA A 19 6.07 -3.71 4.74
C ALA A 19 5.30 -4.71 5.60
N SER A 20 5.07 -4.35 6.87
CA SER A 20 4.05 -4.95 7.73
C SER A 20 2.70 -4.25 7.57
N GLU A 21 1.66 -4.81 8.18
CA GLU A 21 0.33 -4.21 8.24
C GLU A 21 0.29 -2.87 8.98
N LEU A 22 1.29 -2.59 9.83
CA LEU A 22 1.42 -1.38 10.65
C LEU A 22 2.13 -0.22 9.92
N ASP A 23 2.73 -0.51 8.76
CA ASP A 23 3.57 0.44 8.00
C ASP A 23 2.76 1.32 7.04
N THR A 24 1.45 1.46 7.27
CA THR A 24 0.62 2.42 6.52
C THR A 24 0.12 3.55 7.41
N ARG A 25 -0.20 4.68 6.78
CA ARG A 25 -0.79 5.86 7.44
C ARG A 25 -2.03 6.32 6.68
N LEU A 26 -2.91 7.01 7.40
CA LEU A 26 -3.99 7.79 6.80
C LEU A 26 -3.57 9.26 6.82
N VAL A 27 -3.45 9.86 5.64
CA VAL A 27 -3.11 11.28 5.47
C VAL A 27 -4.30 12.06 4.91
N MET A 28 -4.22 13.38 4.92
CA MET A 28 -5.23 14.33 4.44
C MET A 28 -6.59 14.19 5.16
N ARG A 29 -6.58 13.75 6.42
CA ARG A 29 -7.82 13.58 7.22
C ARG A 29 -8.51 14.91 7.54
N PRO A 30 -7.81 15.96 8.02
CA PRO A 30 -8.43 17.25 8.29
C PRO A 30 -9.01 17.91 7.03
N LEU A 31 -8.38 17.65 5.87
CA LEU A 31 -8.83 18.15 4.57
C LEU A 31 -10.04 17.38 4.00
N ARG A 32 -10.55 16.37 4.71
CA ARG A 32 -11.63 15.47 4.24
C ARG A 32 -11.34 14.80 2.90
N ASN A 33 -10.05 14.61 2.58
CA ASN A 33 -9.57 13.97 1.36
C ASN A 33 -8.67 12.78 1.71
N THR A 34 -9.15 11.92 2.62
CA THR A 34 -8.32 10.89 3.26
C THR A 34 -7.80 9.86 2.27
N GLU A 35 -6.50 9.59 2.31
CA GLU A 35 -5.84 8.53 1.54
C GLU A 35 -5.05 7.60 2.48
N ARG A 36 -5.01 6.30 2.19
CA ARG A 36 -4.13 5.34 2.85
C ARG A 36 -2.87 5.12 2.03
N VAL A 37 -1.73 5.40 2.65
CA VAL A 37 -0.43 5.40 1.97
C VAL A 37 0.59 4.58 2.74
N LEU A 38 1.62 4.08 2.05
CA LEU A 38 2.77 3.47 2.73
C LEU A 38 3.53 4.54 3.50
N ASN A 39 3.97 4.23 4.72
CA ASN A 39 4.75 5.15 5.52
C ASN A 39 6.16 5.33 4.95
N ASN A 40 6.60 6.58 4.86
CA ASN A 40 7.94 6.97 4.44
C ASN A 40 8.27 8.37 5.00
N ALA A 41 9.47 8.88 4.71
CA ALA A 41 9.91 10.17 5.24
C ALA A 41 9.01 11.35 4.83
N ALA A 42 8.40 11.34 3.65
CA ALA A 42 7.49 12.40 3.20
C ALA A 42 6.11 12.32 3.87
N VAL A 43 5.59 11.12 4.07
CA VAL A 43 4.32 10.88 4.76
C VAL A 43 4.41 11.32 6.22
N GLU A 44 5.51 11.05 6.91
CA GLU A 44 5.71 11.54 8.28
C GLU A 44 5.72 13.07 8.34
N ARG A 45 6.32 13.77 7.36
CA ARG A 45 6.23 15.24 7.26
C ARG A 45 4.79 15.73 7.06
N ILE A 46 3.99 15.03 6.24
CA ILE A 46 2.56 15.37 6.09
C ILE A 46 1.86 15.26 7.45
N VAL A 47 2.02 14.14 8.16
CA VAL A 47 1.39 13.91 9.47
C VAL A 47 1.82 14.96 10.50
N GLU A 48 3.10 15.36 10.50
CA GLU A 48 3.60 16.46 11.33
C GLU A 48 2.91 17.79 11.00
N LYS A 49 2.78 18.15 9.72
CA LYS A 49 2.06 19.36 9.27
C LYS A 49 0.58 19.32 9.67
N GLU A 50 -0.08 18.17 9.48
CA GLU A 50 -1.48 17.98 9.91
C GLU A 50 -1.66 18.23 11.41
N LYS A 51 -0.75 17.70 12.23
CA LYS A 51 -0.77 17.88 13.67
C LYS A 51 -0.47 19.33 14.08
N ALA A 52 0.49 19.97 13.43
CA ALA A 52 0.93 21.33 13.78
C ALA A 52 -0.09 22.40 13.36
N LEU A 53 -0.69 22.26 12.18
CA LEU A 53 -1.60 23.26 11.61
C LEU A 53 -3.07 23.03 12.01
N GLY A 54 -3.47 21.78 12.27
CA GLY A 54 -4.84 21.44 12.64
C GLY A 54 -5.86 21.99 11.64
N ASP A 55 -6.85 22.72 12.13
CA ASP A 55 -7.93 23.32 11.31
C ASP A 55 -7.44 24.39 10.31
N LYS A 56 -6.20 24.88 10.46
CA LYS A 56 -5.60 25.86 9.55
C LYS A 56 -4.91 25.21 8.36
N LEU A 57 -4.76 23.89 8.36
CA LEU A 57 -4.11 23.16 7.28
C LEU A 57 -4.88 23.40 5.97
N THR A 58 -4.13 23.75 4.92
CA THR A 58 -4.63 23.85 3.56
C THR A 58 -3.92 22.83 2.67
N PHE A 59 -4.49 22.55 1.50
CA PHE A 59 -3.84 21.67 0.53
C PHE A 59 -2.48 22.22 0.06
N ALA A 60 -2.32 23.54 -0.01
CA ALA A 60 -1.07 24.17 -0.42
C ALA A 60 0.10 23.85 0.53
N ASP A 61 -0.19 23.54 1.80
CA ASP A 61 0.84 23.20 2.78
C ASP A 61 1.47 21.81 2.54
N ILE A 62 0.79 20.93 1.80
CA ILE A 62 1.18 19.50 1.59
C ILE A 62 1.30 19.08 0.11
N ILE A 63 0.79 19.86 -0.84
CA ILE A 63 1.67 20.38 -1.88
C ILE A 63 2.63 19.38 -2.53
N ASP A 64 3.88 19.62 -2.17
CA ASP A 64 5.08 18.98 -2.69
C ASP A 64 5.19 17.50 -2.33
N GLU A 65 4.50 17.04 -1.28
CA GLU A 65 4.51 15.64 -0.87
C GLU A 65 3.38 14.79 -1.47
N VAL A 66 2.37 15.41 -2.09
CA VAL A 66 1.19 14.70 -2.64
C VAL A 66 1.02 14.89 -4.14
N ALA A 67 1.40 16.04 -4.71
CA ALA A 67 1.22 16.34 -6.12
C ALA A 67 2.43 15.89 -6.96
N GLY A 68 2.19 15.14 -8.03
CA GLY A 68 3.24 14.78 -9.00
C GLY A 68 4.28 13.76 -8.50
N VAL A 69 4.14 13.25 -7.28
CA VAL A 69 5.09 12.28 -6.69
C VAL A 69 4.93 10.86 -7.25
N TYR A 70 3.70 10.48 -7.62
CA TYR A 70 3.38 9.13 -8.10
C TYR A 70 4.23 8.66 -9.29
N PRO A 71 4.36 9.42 -10.40
CA PRO A 71 5.19 8.98 -11.52
C PRO A 71 6.64 8.73 -11.13
N ARG A 72 7.23 9.57 -10.27
CA ARG A 72 8.61 9.41 -9.83
C ARG A 72 8.78 8.20 -8.91
N ILE A 73 7.85 7.97 -7.98
CA ILE A 73 7.88 6.77 -7.13
C ILE A 73 7.72 5.52 -8.01
N MET A 74 6.69 5.49 -8.86
CA MET A 74 6.32 4.32 -9.65
C MET A 74 7.32 3.99 -10.74
N GLN A 75 7.95 4.98 -11.38
CA GLN A 75 8.87 4.77 -12.50
C GLN A 75 10.34 4.80 -12.09
N ASN A 76 10.72 5.69 -11.17
CA ASN A 76 12.12 5.89 -10.77
C ASN A 76 12.47 5.26 -9.41
N GLY A 77 11.48 4.71 -8.67
CA GLY A 77 11.73 4.03 -7.40
C GLY A 77 12.14 4.94 -6.25
N GLU A 78 11.73 6.21 -6.32
CA GLU A 78 12.06 7.24 -5.32
C GLU A 78 11.14 7.16 -4.09
N MET A 79 11.30 6.11 -3.30
CA MET A 79 10.31 5.67 -2.31
C MET A 79 9.99 6.68 -1.19
N ASP A 80 10.88 7.64 -0.91
CA ASP A 80 10.72 8.65 0.13
C ASP A 80 10.19 10.00 -0.37
N LEU A 81 9.84 10.10 -1.66
CA LEU A 81 9.50 11.36 -2.29
C LEU A 81 8.14 11.92 -1.82
N GLY A 82 7.18 11.05 -1.54
CA GLY A 82 5.81 11.48 -1.30
C GLY A 82 4.85 10.37 -0.92
N ALA A 83 3.60 10.77 -0.74
CA ALA A 83 2.46 9.89 -0.52
C ALA A 83 2.22 8.98 -1.73
N TRP A 84 2.19 7.66 -1.52
CA TRP A 84 1.75 6.69 -2.51
C TRP A 84 0.87 5.61 -1.88
N SER A 85 -0.21 5.28 -2.57
CA SER A 85 -1.25 4.39 -2.08
C SER A 85 -0.71 2.99 -1.82
N CYS A 86 -0.92 2.51 -0.60
CA CYS A 86 -0.61 1.14 -0.21
C CYS A 86 -1.56 0.70 0.91
N GLY A 87 -2.15 -0.49 0.76
CA GLY A 87 -3.08 -1.05 1.74
C GLY A 87 -2.37 -1.83 2.84
N MET A 88 -3.03 -1.99 4.00
CA MET A 88 -2.50 -2.79 5.12
C MET A 88 -2.28 -4.26 4.75
N VAL A 89 -2.96 -4.75 3.70
CA VAL A 89 -2.75 -6.10 3.15
C VAL A 89 -1.32 -6.33 2.67
N ALA A 90 -0.51 -5.27 2.47
CA ALA A 90 0.92 -5.39 2.17
C ALA A 90 1.65 -6.33 3.15
N GLY A 91 1.28 -6.32 4.44
CA GLY A 91 1.83 -7.24 5.45
C GLY A 91 1.55 -8.73 5.22
N LEU A 92 0.70 -9.09 4.26
CA LEU A 92 0.42 -10.48 3.85
C LEU A 92 1.02 -10.82 2.46
N ILE A 93 1.74 -9.88 1.84
CA ILE A 93 2.34 -10.06 0.51
C ILE A 93 3.83 -10.34 0.70
N HIS A 94 4.25 -11.56 0.37
CA HIS A 94 5.62 -12.03 0.64
C HIS A 94 6.39 -12.49 -0.61
N ASP A 95 5.76 -12.41 -1.79
CA ASP A 95 6.35 -12.83 -3.05
C ASP A 95 5.93 -11.93 -4.23
N ILE A 96 6.61 -12.11 -5.37
CA ILE A 96 6.33 -11.40 -6.63
C ILE A 96 6.04 -12.46 -7.71
N PRO A 97 4.84 -13.06 -7.73
CA PRO A 97 4.44 -14.03 -8.74
C PRO A 97 4.16 -13.35 -10.09
N THR A 98 4.02 -14.14 -11.15
CA THR A 98 3.26 -13.69 -12.33
C THR A 98 1.79 -13.45 -11.95
N CYS A 99 1.08 -12.61 -12.69
CA CYS A 99 -0.35 -12.42 -12.53
C CYS A 99 -1.11 -13.75 -12.70
N LYS A 100 -0.65 -14.62 -13.60
CA LYS A 100 -1.25 -15.95 -13.77
C LYS A 100 -1.10 -16.80 -12.50
N GLU A 101 0.13 -16.94 -12.00
CA GLU A 101 0.42 -17.70 -10.78
C GLU A 101 -0.36 -17.15 -9.57
N LEU A 102 -0.48 -15.83 -9.45
CA LEU A 102 -1.26 -15.19 -8.39
C LEU A 102 -2.73 -15.61 -8.43
N ILE A 103 -3.37 -15.47 -9.60
CA ILE A 103 -4.79 -15.79 -9.76
C ILE A 103 -5.05 -17.28 -9.59
N ASP A 104 -4.24 -18.13 -10.21
CA ASP A 104 -4.35 -19.59 -10.07
C ASP A 104 -4.25 -19.99 -8.58
N ARG A 105 -3.30 -19.42 -7.85
CA ARG A 105 -3.09 -19.69 -6.42
C ARG A 105 -4.30 -19.26 -5.59
N ILE A 106 -4.81 -18.05 -5.79
CA ILE A 106 -6.00 -17.55 -5.07
C ILE A 106 -7.20 -18.48 -5.28
N MET A 107 -7.46 -18.90 -6.51
CA MET A 107 -8.58 -19.78 -6.82
C MET A 107 -8.40 -21.17 -6.19
N ASN A 108 -7.21 -21.76 -6.33
CA ASN A 108 -6.92 -23.08 -5.75
C ASN A 108 -7.00 -23.07 -4.21
N GLU A 109 -6.44 -22.04 -3.55
CA GLU A 109 -6.51 -21.90 -2.09
C GLU A 109 -7.95 -21.69 -1.61
N ALA A 110 -8.76 -20.91 -2.33
CA ALA A 110 -10.17 -20.73 -2.02
C ALA A 110 -10.96 -22.06 -2.13
N GLU A 111 -10.75 -22.82 -3.21
CA GLU A 111 -11.34 -24.15 -3.39
C GLU A 111 -10.91 -25.13 -2.30
N GLU A 112 -9.63 -25.10 -1.90
CA GLU A 112 -9.12 -25.94 -0.82
C GLU A 112 -9.76 -25.59 0.53
N ILE A 113 -9.91 -24.30 0.84
CA ILE A 113 -10.58 -23.84 2.07
C ILE A 113 -12.03 -24.34 2.10
N ILE A 114 -12.76 -24.22 0.99
CA ILE A 114 -14.17 -24.62 0.92
C ILE A 114 -14.29 -26.15 1.03
N ASN A 115 -13.56 -26.89 0.20
CA ASN A 115 -13.77 -28.32 0.05
C ASN A 115 -13.09 -29.16 1.14
N LYS A 116 -12.03 -28.65 1.78
CA LYS A 116 -11.34 -29.38 2.85
C LYS A 116 -11.61 -28.74 4.21
N ARG A 117 -11.25 -27.48 4.41
CA ARG A 117 -11.30 -26.85 5.73
C ARG A 117 -12.73 -26.76 6.25
N PHE A 118 -13.68 -26.27 5.45
CA PHE A 118 -15.06 -26.16 5.89
C PHE A 118 -15.76 -27.52 5.97
N ALA A 119 -15.52 -28.42 5.02
CA ALA A 119 -16.07 -29.78 5.08
C ALA A 119 -15.63 -30.52 6.37
N ASN A 120 -14.35 -30.40 6.75
CA ASN A 120 -13.82 -31.00 7.98
C ASN A 120 -14.45 -30.40 9.25
N MET A 121 -14.87 -29.13 9.23
CA MET A 121 -15.58 -28.50 10.35
C MET A 121 -17.01 -29.04 10.51
N LEU A 122 -17.65 -29.48 9.42
CA LEU A 122 -19.00 -30.05 9.43
C LEU A 122 -19.02 -31.56 9.70
N ALA A 123 -17.91 -32.26 9.42
CA ALA A 123 -17.77 -33.69 9.65
C ALA A 123 -17.44 -34.06 11.11
N GLY A 124 -17.38 -33.07 12.01
CA GLY A 124 -17.18 -33.25 13.45
C GLY A 124 -18.42 -33.77 14.18
#